data_AF-A0A151WU76-F1
#
_entry.id   AF-A0A151WU76-F1
#
_cell.length_a   1.000
_cell.length_b   1.000
_cell.length_c   1.000
_cell.angle_alpha   90.00
_cell.angle_beta   90.00
_cell.angle_gamma   90.00
#
_symmetry.space_group_name_H-M   'P 1'
#
loop_
_entity.id
_entity.type
_entity.pdbx_description
1 polymer ?
#
loop_
_entity_poly.entity_id
_entity_poly.type
_entity_poly.pdbx_seq_one_letter_code
_entity_poly.pdbx_strand_id
1 'polypeptide(L)'
;MNGTVHYAMVALRETSGCKIIADYSTNPNPIYRTIALSTIDSLKTVEDDKISIDNSRYTVHVLIGELYYVCLTLKVNCPSSAIWVESCSQIFLQRLRTVYKDLPLVDLSKNLTNLAEDDFSKALKKIIEEYNQGIGCKNLTSKLEEELIEVRRILMNGVQKLIDRGERLDELIRKTQNLEISGRTIDLAKFTAIAYPLQYSRDFHVVSRTRQKKNSSLKIAIVTSAFMLVLVVLLTLRFAIDPVELRNAIKIKHDLAESSKLMHFIAARKIQAWFRGIITRNHLRKLHEKATILQRHWRGYHTRMFIINQYLVERVHQMWQDHYNNMATRIQAVWRGYWSRKTKINFLKLQRWLKNVYIKNNETLENMKRFRQRELERVENLTEQEAMLWILFILFKLHHLLRTKCRPGVITRIDKTRFIYIEEMLKCLEYNQYIAKAKTACRDCQIDRKPSSIFRGTYFKKCEKEIREFERSLSSGNVHIFKNKVN
;
A
#
# COMPACT_ATOMS: atom_id res chain seq x y z
N MET A 1 -10.48 40.16 2.23
CA MET A 1 -10.59 38.77 2.75
C MET A 1 -10.54 38.84 4.27
N ASN A 2 -11.45 39.59 4.88
CA ASN A 2 -11.27 39.98 6.28
C ASN A 2 -12.42 39.36 7.05
N GLY A 3 -12.11 38.39 7.92
CA GLY A 3 -13.04 37.84 8.90
C GLY A 3 -13.32 38.87 9.99
N THR A 4 -13.81 40.05 9.60
CA THR A 4 -14.09 41.17 10.50
C THR A 4 -15.17 40.74 11.50
N VAL A 5 -14.89 40.93 12.78
CA VAL A 5 -15.85 40.68 13.85
C VAL A 5 -16.74 41.90 13.97
N HIS A 6 -18.03 41.73 13.73
CA HIS A 6 -19.05 42.79 13.77
C HIS A 6 -19.70 42.96 15.15
N TYR A 7 -19.75 41.88 15.91
CA TYR A 7 -20.31 41.82 17.26
C TYR A 7 -19.60 40.75 18.06
N ALA A 8 -19.35 41.00 19.34
CA ALA A 8 -18.94 39.96 20.27
C ALA A 8 -19.60 40.15 21.62
N MET A 9 -19.74 39.05 22.34
CA MET A 9 -20.42 38.99 23.62
C MET A 9 -19.75 37.96 24.52
N VAL A 10 -19.63 38.29 25.81
CA VAL A 10 -19.22 37.39 26.88
C VAL A 10 -20.37 37.28 27.85
N ALA A 11 -20.82 36.06 28.13
CA ALA A 11 -22.01 35.85 28.95
C ALA A 11 -21.87 34.63 29.87
N LEU A 12 -22.50 34.72 31.04
CA LEU A 12 -22.56 33.66 32.04
C LEU A 12 -23.80 32.79 31.84
N ARG A 13 -23.65 31.48 32.01
CA ARG A 13 -24.78 30.55 32.02
C ARG A 13 -25.47 30.57 33.38
N GLU A 14 -26.77 30.86 33.40
CA GLU A 14 -27.62 30.71 34.58
C GLU A 14 -28.76 29.71 34.30
N THR A 15 -29.43 29.24 35.36
CA THR A 15 -30.50 28.22 35.26
C THR A 15 -31.74 28.72 34.52
N SER A 16 -31.97 30.03 34.46
CA SER A 16 -33.11 30.68 33.83
C SER A 16 -32.79 31.40 32.51
N GLY A 17 -31.54 31.39 32.05
CA GLY A 17 -31.11 32.11 30.84
C GLY A 17 -29.61 32.43 30.83
N CYS A 18 -29.21 33.37 29.99
CA CYS A 18 -27.83 33.82 29.87
C CYS A 18 -27.69 35.27 30.36
N LYS A 19 -26.80 35.51 31.34
CA LYS A 19 -26.52 36.86 31.86
C LYS A 19 -25.33 37.45 31.12
N ILE A 20 -25.54 38.57 30.44
CA ILE A 20 -24.48 39.24 29.65
C ILE A 20 -23.51 39.93 30.61
N ILE A 21 -22.22 39.66 30.46
CA ILE A 21 -21.13 40.31 31.23
C ILE A 21 -20.58 41.50 30.44
N ALA A 22 -20.40 41.33 29.13
CA ALA A 22 -19.96 42.38 28.24
C ALA A 22 -20.47 42.10 26.82
N ASP A 23 -20.94 43.12 26.13
CA ASP A 23 -21.24 43.08 24.70
C ASP A 23 -20.71 44.31 23.98
N TYR A 24 -20.26 44.14 22.75
CA TYR A 24 -19.84 45.25 21.90
C TYR A 24 -20.17 44.99 20.44
N SER A 25 -20.67 46.03 19.77
CA SER A 25 -20.88 46.02 18.33
C SER A 25 -20.10 47.13 17.65
N THR A 26 -19.49 46.81 16.50
CA THR A 26 -18.82 47.80 15.66
C THR A 26 -19.80 48.73 14.95
N ASN A 27 -21.06 48.30 14.76
CA ASN A 27 -22.12 49.10 14.15
C ASN A 27 -23.39 48.91 14.99
N PRO A 28 -24.06 49.98 15.49
CA PRO A 28 -25.23 49.88 16.37
C PRO A 28 -26.46 49.29 15.67
N ASN A 29 -26.41 48.00 15.35
CA ASN A 29 -27.50 47.23 14.77
C ASN A 29 -28.02 46.23 15.81
N PRO A 30 -29.26 46.39 16.30
CA PRO A 30 -29.82 45.51 17.34
C PRO A 30 -29.94 44.05 16.88
N ILE A 31 -29.95 43.80 15.56
CA ILE A 31 -30.07 42.47 14.97
C ILE A 31 -28.94 41.54 15.43
N TYR A 32 -27.73 42.05 15.63
CA TYR A 32 -26.57 41.23 16.01
C TYR A 32 -26.74 40.60 17.40
N ARG A 33 -27.26 41.38 18.35
CA ARG A 33 -27.53 40.91 19.70
C ARG A 33 -28.63 39.85 19.71
N THR A 34 -29.71 40.08 18.96
CA THR A 34 -30.80 39.09 18.83
C THR A 34 -30.33 37.77 18.22
N ILE A 35 -29.50 37.83 17.17
CA ILE A 35 -28.94 36.64 16.53
C ILE A 35 -28.06 35.86 17.53
N ALA A 36 -27.16 36.54 18.22
CA ALA A 36 -26.25 35.90 19.18
C ALA A 36 -27.02 35.22 20.33
N LEU A 37 -28.01 35.89 20.91
CA LEU A 37 -28.83 35.34 22.01
C LEU A 37 -29.67 34.14 21.55
N SER A 38 -30.31 34.24 20.39
CA SER A 38 -31.09 33.13 19.81
C SER A 38 -30.23 31.88 19.56
N THR A 39 -28.97 32.06 19.16
CA THR A 39 -28.02 30.96 18.97
C THR A 39 -27.63 30.32 20.31
N ILE A 40 -27.38 31.11 21.35
CA ILE A 40 -27.04 30.58 22.69
C ILE A 40 -28.22 29.82 23.30
N ASP A 41 -29.44 30.34 23.22
CA ASP A 41 -30.63 29.68 23.79
C ASP A 41 -30.93 28.32 23.13
N SER A 42 -30.51 28.15 21.88
CA SER A 42 -30.63 26.90 21.12
C SER A 42 -29.59 25.84 21.56
N LEU A 43 -28.50 26.25 22.23
CA LEU A 43 -27.41 25.39 22.66
C LEU A 43 -27.64 24.87 24.09
N LYS A 44 -28.54 23.89 24.26
CA LYS A 44 -28.93 23.40 25.60
C LYS A 44 -28.02 22.33 26.22
N THR A 45 -27.13 21.67 25.46
CA THR A 45 -26.45 20.46 25.97
C THR A 45 -25.10 20.17 25.31
N VAL A 46 -24.03 20.93 25.57
CA VAL A 46 -22.67 20.42 25.34
C VAL A 46 -21.63 21.06 26.28
N GLU A 47 -20.67 20.27 26.76
CA GLU A 47 -19.46 20.71 27.46
C GLU A 47 -18.33 21.00 26.45
N ASP A 48 -17.64 22.14 26.60
CA ASP A 48 -16.38 22.55 25.94
C ASP A 48 -16.25 22.38 24.41
N ASP A 49 -17.31 22.68 23.65
CA ASP A 49 -17.27 22.66 22.18
C ASP A 49 -16.98 24.04 21.54
N LYS A 50 -16.22 23.99 20.44
CA LYS A 50 -16.09 25.08 19.45
C LYS A 50 -17.18 24.91 18.42
N ILE A 51 -18.07 25.88 18.30
CA ILE A 51 -19.26 25.76 17.45
C ILE A 51 -19.32 26.97 16.50
N SER A 52 -19.56 26.72 15.22
CA SER A 52 -19.80 27.75 14.20
C SER A 52 -21.16 27.51 13.58
N ILE A 53 -22.09 28.46 13.70
CA ILE A 53 -23.48 28.33 13.21
C ILE A 53 -23.75 29.42 12.18
N ASP A 54 -24.11 29.00 10.97
CA ASP A 54 -24.54 29.90 9.91
C ASP A 54 -25.96 30.42 10.19
N ASN A 55 -26.12 31.73 10.25
CA ASN A 55 -27.42 32.39 10.33
C ASN A 55 -27.58 33.43 9.21
N SER A 56 -28.21 32.99 8.11
CA SER A 56 -28.52 33.80 6.93
C SER A 56 -27.29 34.51 6.32
N ARG A 57 -27.01 35.75 6.74
CA ARG A 57 -25.90 36.59 6.24
C ARG A 57 -24.68 36.59 7.15
N TYR A 58 -24.79 36.02 8.34
CA TYR A 58 -23.74 36.03 9.36
C TYR A 58 -23.41 34.61 9.82
N THR A 59 -22.21 34.45 10.35
CA THR A 59 -21.74 33.23 10.98
C THR A 59 -21.46 33.55 12.45
N VAL A 60 -22.13 32.83 13.34
CA VAL A 60 -21.99 32.95 14.79
C VAL A 60 -20.98 31.92 15.25
N HIS A 61 -19.83 32.36 15.73
CA HIS A 61 -18.83 31.49 16.33
C HIS A 61 -18.94 31.56 17.84
N VAL A 62 -19.05 30.39 18.48
CA VAL A 62 -19.23 30.20 19.91
C VAL A 62 -18.10 29.33 20.44
N LEU A 63 -17.50 29.77 21.55
CA LEU A 63 -16.58 28.99 22.35
C LEU A 63 -17.20 28.82 23.73
N ILE A 64 -17.51 27.57 24.08
CA ILE A 64 -18.09 27.21 25.37
C ILE A 64 -16.94 26.92 26.35
N GLY A 65 -17.05 27.47 27.56
CA GLY A 65 -16.14 27.26 28.68
C GLY A 65 -16.86 27.53 30.00
N GLU A 66 -16.17 28.10 30.98
CA GLU A 66 -16.80 28.65 32.20
C GLU A 66 -17.77 29.80 31.89
N LEU A 67 -17.44 30.57 30.84
CA LEU A 67 -18.28 31.61 30.24
C LEU A 67 -18.55 31.25 28.77
N TYR A 68 -19.64 31.76 28.22
CA TYR A 68 -19.91 31.73 26.80
C TYR A 68 -19.24 32.91 26.10
N TYR A 69 -18.36 32.59 25.15
CA TYR A 69 -17.72 33.58 24.29
C TYR A 69 -18.32 33.48 22.90
N VAL A 70 -18.91 34.57 22.41
CA VAL A 70 -19.57 34.61 21.10
C VAL A 70 -19.03 35.74 20.26
N CYS A 71 -18.80 35.47 18.98
CA CYS A 71 -18.50 36.49 17.99
C CYS A 71 -19.26 36.28 16.68
N LEU A 72 -19.56 37.38 16.00
CA LEU A 72 -20.34 37.42 14.77
C LEU A 72 -19.46 37.91 13.62
N THR A 73 -19.37 37.11 12.57
CA THR A 73 -18.65 37.45 11.33
C THR A 73 -19.60 37.39 10.14
N LEU A 74 -19.21 38.01 9.02
CA LEU A 74 -19.98 37.92 7.77
C LEU A 74 -19.81 36.54 7.15
N LYS A 75 -20.91 35.95 6.67
CA LYS A 75 -20.87 34.66 5.97
C LYS A 75 -20.05 34.77 4.68
N VAL A 76 -19.09 33.86 4.52
CA VAL A 76 -18.22 33.79 3.33
C VAL A 76 -18.66 32.66 2.42
N ASN A 77 -18.90 32.95 1.15
CA ASN A 77 -19.41 31.97 0.17
C ASN A 77 -18.35 30.99 -0.36
N CYS A 78 -17.06 31.27 -0.13
CA CYS A 78 -15.96 30.43 -0.58
C CYS A 78 -15.50 29.49 0.54
N PRO A 79 -15.51 28.15 0.36
CA PRO A 79 -15.16 27.18 1.40
C PRO A 79 -13.75 27.37 1.98
N SER A 80 -12.77 27.71 1.14
CA SER A 80 -11.38 27.92 1.59
C SER A 80 -11.23 29.16 2.47
N SER A 81 -11.98 30.22 2.16
CA SER A 81 -12.01 31.43 2.98
C SER A 81 -12.86 31.26 4.24
N ALA A 82 -13.91 30.43 4.20
CA ALA A 82 -14.73 30.11 5.37
C ALA A 82 -13.92 29.40 6.47
N ILE A 83 -13.10 28.40 6.10
CA ILE A 83 -12.20 27.69 7.03
C ILE A 83 -11.20 28.66 7.68
N TRP A 84 -10.68 29.60 6.89
CA TRP A 84 -9.75 30.60 7.41
C TRP A 84 -10.43 31.57 8.38
N VAL A 85 -11.62 32.09 8.03
CA VAL A 85 -12.40 32.97 8.91
C VAL A 85 -12.82 32.27 10.20
N GLU A 86 -13.22 31.00 10.12
CA GLU A 86 -13.53 30.20 11.30
C GLU A 86 -12.30 30.06 12.21
N SER A 87 -11.14 29.71 11.65
CA SER A 87 -9.89 29.58 12.40
C SER A 87 -9.49 30.90 13.08
N CYS A 88 -9.57 32.00 12.35
CA CYS A 88 -9.29 33.34 12.87
C CYS A 88 -10.31 33.77 13.94
N SER A 89 -11.58 33.39 13.81
CA SER A 89 -12.63 33.68 14.79
C SER A 89 -12.43 32.88 16.07
N GLN A 90 -12.03 31.61 15.97
CA GLN A 90 -11.71 30.77 17.12
C GLN A 90 -10.46 31.27 17.87
N ILE A 91 -9.45 31.76 17.15
CA ILE A 91 -8.28 32.43 17.75
C ILE A 91 -8.72 33.67 18.55
N PHE A 92 -9.61 34.48 17.98
CA PHE A 92 -10.16 35.66 18.65
C PHE A 92 -10.91 35.27 19.94
N LEU A 93 -11.78 34.26 19.87
CA LEU A 93 -12.52 33.76 21.04
C LEU A 93 -11.58 33.20 22.12
N GLN A 94 -10.50 32.53 21.74
CA GLN A 94 -9.50 32.04 22.68
C GLN A 94 -8.77 33.21 23.39
N ARG A 95 -8.47 34.29 22.67
CA ARG A 95 -7.90 35.51 23.25
C ARG A 95 -8.89 36.16 24.24
N LEU A 96 -10.18 36.20 23.91
CA LEU A 96 -11.21 36.63 24.85
C LEU A 96 -11.23 35.74 26.10
N ARG A 97 -11.20 34.42 25.94
CA ARG A 97 -11.12 33.50 27.07
C ARG A 97 -9.92 33.81 27.96
N THR A 98 -8.73 34.05 27.40
CA THR A 98 -7.56 34.39 28.23
C THR A 98 -7.71 35.69 29.02
N VAL A 99 -8.39 36.70 28.48
CA VAL A 99 -8.57 37.98 29.16
C VAL A 99 -9.62 37.89 30.26
N TYR A 100 -10.68 37.10 30.04
CA TYR A 100 -11.81 37.00 30.95
C TYR A 100 -11.77 35.78 31.88
N LYS A 101 -10.76 34.91 31.77
CA LYS A 101 -10.60 33.70 32.60
C LYS A 101 -10.42 34.01 34.08
N ASP A 102 -9.72 35.10 34.41
CA ASP A 102 -9.36 35.42 35.80
C ASP A 102 -10.41 36.30 36.51
N LEU A 103 -11.62 36.44 35.95
CA LEU A 103 -12.70 37.19 36.61
C LEU A 103 -13.24 36.40 37.82
N PRO A 104 -13.34 37.02 39.02
CA PRO A 104 -13.91 36.36 40.19
C PRO A 104 -15.42 36.13 40.03
N LEU A 105 -15.80 34.91 39.64
CA LEU A 105 -17.18 34.48 39.37
C LEU A 105 -18.14 34.60 40.56
N VAL A 106 -17.63 34.58 41.80
CA VAL A 106 -18.44 34.53 43.04
C VAL A 106 -19.05 35.89 43.41
N ASP A 107 -18.46 37.00 42.96
CA ASP A 107 -18.93 38.37 43.25
C ASP A 107 -19.92 38.92 42.19
N LEU A 108 -19.85 38.39 40.95
CA LEU A 108 -20.66 38.86 39.81
C LEU A 108 -22.15 38.49 39.87
N SER A 109 -22.53 37.44 40.60
CA SER A 109 -23.95 37.06 40.71
C SER A 109 -24.72 37.97 41.67
N LYS A 110 -24.04 38.61 42.64
CA LYS A 110 -24.67 39.39 43.71
C LYS A 110 -24.55 40.92 43.56
N ASN A 111 -23.49 41.45 42.93
CA ASN A 111 -23.16 42.89 42.98
C ASN A 111 -23.20 43.64 41.63
N LEU A 112 -23.84 43.09 40.59
CA LEU A 112 -23.79 43.70 39.25
C LEU A 112 -24.71 44.90 39.01
N THR A 113 -25.42 45.41 40.01
CA THR A 113 -26.35 46.53 39.80
C THR A 113 -25.70 47.90 39.84
N ASN A 114 -24.48 48.09 40.36
CA ASN A 114 -23.90 49.43 40.52
C ASN A 114 -22.36 49.54 40.36
N LEU A 115 -21.68 48.55 39.79
CA LEU A 115 -20.24 48.64 39.48
C LEU A 115 -19.95 48.23 38.03
N ALA A 116 -19.83 49.26 37.18
CA ALA A 116 -19.08 49.28 35.93
C ALA A 116 -19.39 48.20 34.86
N GLU A 117 -20.62 48.19 34.31
CA GLU A 117 -20.86 47.61 32.96
C GLU A 117 -19.95 48.26 31.88
N ASP A 118 -19.46 49.49 32.13
CA ASP A 118 -18.65 50.29 31.21
C ASP A 118 -17.19 49.80 31.05
N ASP A 119 -16.56 49.23 32.08
CA ASP A 119 -15.13 48.91 32.02
C ASP A 119 -14.85 47.61 31.24
N PHE A 120 -15.69 46.58 31.41
CA PHE A 120 -15.55 45.33 30.67
C PHE A 120 -15.91 45.48 29.19
N SER A 121 -16.99 46.22 28.89
CA SER A 121 -17.39 46.52 27.51
C SER A 121 -16.33 47.35 26.77
N LYS A 122 -15.61 48.24 27.48
CA LYS A 122 -14.47 49.00 26.94
C LYS A 122 -13.24 48.12 26.66
N ALA A 123 -12.95 47.15 27.52
CA ALA A 123 -11.90 46.16 27.26
C ALA A 123 -12.23 45.29 26.04
N LEU A 124 -13.48 44.85 25.92
CA LEU A 124 -13.98 44.09 24.77
C LEU A 124 -13.89 44.90 23.46
N LYS A 125 -14.29 46.17 23.50
CA LYS A 125 -14.16 47.12 22.38
C LYS A 125 -12.72 47.20 21.87
N LYS A 126 -11.75 47.38 22.77
CA LYS A 126 -10.32 47.45 22.41
C LYS A 126 -9.84 46.17 21.70
N ILE A 127 -10.25 45.00 22.17
CA ILE A 127 -9.84 43.71 21.58
C ILE A 127 -10.42 43.53 20.17
N ILE A 128 -11.69 43.92 19.96
CA ILE A 128 -12.36 43.85 18.65
C ILE A 128 -11.70 44.82 17.65
N GLU A 129 -11.40 46.05 18.08
CA GLU A 129 -10.74 47.03 17.24
C GLU A 129 -9.32 46.59 16.85
N GLU A 130 -8.52 46.09 17.81
CA GLU A 130 -7.18 45.54 17.53
C GLU A 130 -7.20 44.35 16.57
N TYR A 131 -8.21 43.48 16.72
CA TYR A 131 -8.38 42.31 15.85
C TYR A 131 -8.76 42.73 14.43
N ASN A 132 -9.74 43.63 14.30
CA ASN A 132 -10.20 44.13 13.00
C ASN A 132 -9.14 44.98 12.29
N GLN A 133 -8.22 45.62 13.03
CA GLN A 133 -7.05 46.32 12.48
C GLN A 133 -5.90 45.36 12.09
N GLY A 134 -5.99 44.07 12.43
CA GLY A 134 -5.00 43.06 12.04
C GLY A 134 -3.69 43.08 12.84
N ILE A 135 -3.62 43.81 13.96
CA ILE A 135 -2.42 43.94 14.79
C ILE A 135 -2.19 42.65 15.61
N GLY A 136 -3.26 42.04 16.13
CA GLY A 136 -3.17 40.81 16.93
C GLY A 136 -2.98 39.52 16.13
N CYS A 137 -3.46 39.47 14.88
CA CYS A 137 -3.39 38.25 14.06
C CYS A 137 -1.98 37.99 13.51
N LYS A 138 -1.20 39.03 13.19
CA LYS A 138 0.15 38.87 12.61
C LYS A 138 1.11 38.08 13.51
N ASN A 139 1.07 38.30 14.83
CA ASN A 139 1.98 37.66 15.78
C ASN A 139 1.63 36.20 16.09
N LEU A 140 0.36 35.81 15.96
CA LEU A 140 -0.07 34.42 16.16
C LEU A 140 0.01 33.63 14.85
N THR A 141 -0.27 34.27 13.71
CA THR A 141 -0.08 33.68 12.38
C THR A 141 1.39 33.35 12.14
N SER A 142 2.35 34.18 12.55
CA SER A 142 3.77 33.85 12.41
C SER A 142 4.19 32.63 13.23
N LYS A 143 3.65 32.48 14.46
CA LYS A 143 3.94 31.33 15.34
C LYS A 143 3.31 30.03 14.81
N LEU A 144 2.07 30.10 14.31
CA LEU A 144 1.43 28.97 13.65
C LEU A 144 2.06 28.64 12.29
N GLU A 145 2.54 29.62 11.53
CA GLU A 145 3.29 29.42 10.29
C GLU A 145 4.60 28.71 10.56
N GLU A 146 5.30 29.06 11.64
CA GLU A 146 6.52 28.39 12.08
C GLU A 146 6.27 26.93 12.49
N GLU A 147 5.19 26.67 13.24
CA GLU A 147 4.74 25.30 13.55
C GLU A 147 4.30 24.52 12.30
N LEU A 148 3.64 25.17 11.34
CA LEU A 148 3.25 24.57 10.05
C LEU A 148 4.46 24.26 9.17
N ILE A 149 5.50 25.11 9.17
CA ILE A 149 6.76 24.87 8.47
C ILE A 149 7.44 23.64 9.09
N GLU A 150 7.43 23.52 10.40
CA GLU A 150 7.96 22.37 11.12
C GLU A 150 7.19 21.07 10.81
N VAL A 151 5.85 21.11 10.82
CA VAL A 151 5.01 19.96 10.41
C VAL A 151 5.22 19.62 8.93
N ARG A 152 5.34 20.61 8.04
CA ARG A 152 5.65 20.40 6.62
C ARG A 152 7.01 19.76 6.45
N ARG A 153 8.01 20.15 7.24
CA ARG A 153 9.34 19.53 7.27
C ARG A 153 9.28 18.08 7.74
N ILE A 154 8.51 17.79 8.79
CA ILE A 154 8.29 16.42 9.29
C ILE A 154 7.59 15.56 8.23
N LEU A 155 6.56 16.09 7.56
CA LEU A 155 5.87 15.41 6.47
C LEU A 155 6.77 15.15 5.26
N MET A 156 7.57 16.15 4.84
CA MET A 156 8.55 15.97 3.76
C MET A 156 9.62 14.94 4.12
N ASN A 157 10.10 14.92 5.37
CA ASN A 157 11.01 13.89 5.86
C ASN A 157 10.35 12.50 5.90
N GLY A 158 9.06 12.42 6.25
CA GLY A 158 8.28 11.19 6.22
C GLY A 158 8.09 10.66 4.80
N VAL A 159 7.78 11.54 3.85
CA VAL A 159 7.66 11.23 2.41
C VAL A 159 9.01 10.75 1.86
N GLN A 160 10.11 11.40 2.21
CA GLN A 160 11.45 10.96 1.80
C GLN A 160 11.78 9.57 2.36
N LYS A 161 11.51 9.32 3.66
CA LYS A 161 11.66 7.99 4.26
C LYS A 161 10.77 6.92 3.61
N LEU A 162 9.60 7.27 3.09
CA LEU A 162 8.73 6.36 2.34
C LEU A 162 9.28 6.06 0.94
N ILE A 163 9.89 7.06 0.27
CA ILE A 163 10.59 6.88 -1.00
C ILE A 163 11.79 5.94 -0.80
N ASP A 164 12.63 6.19 0.22
CA ASP A 164 13.80 5.38 0.52
C ASP A 164 13.44 3.94 0.91
N ARG A 165 12.29 3.74 1.59
CA ARG A 165 11.72 2.41 1.89
C ARG A 165 11.22 1.71 0.63
N GLY A 166 10.60 2.44 -0.30
CA GLY A 166 10.16 1.92 -1.59
C GLY A 166 11.32 1.44 -2.44
N GLU A 167 12.39 2.23 -2.55
CA GLU A 167 13.62 1.86 -3.28
C GLU A 167 14.29 0.61 -2.67
N ARG A 168 14.28 0.52 -1.33
CA ARG A 168 14.82 -0.64 -0.60
C ARG A 168 13.94 -1.88 -0.72
N LEU A 169 12.63 -1.72 -0.85
CA LEU A 169 11.67 -2.79 -1.11
C LEU A 169 11.81 -3.31 -2.55
N ASP A 170 11.97 -2.43 -3.54
CA ASP A 170 12.22 -2.81 -4.93
C ASP A 170 13.55 -3.59 -5.07
N GLU A 171 14.58 -3.15 -4.35
CA GLU A 171 15.87 -3.84 -4.27
C GLU A 171 15.78 -5.19 -3.54
N LEU A 172 14.96 -5.29 -2.49
CA LEU A 172 14.66 -6.55 -1.81
C LEU A 172 13.86 -7.50 -2.71
N ILE A 173 12.82 -7.04 -3.39
CA ILE A 173 12.01 -7.83 -4.32
C ILE A 173 12.91 -8.39 -5.44
N ARG A 174 13.80 -7.57 -5.99
CA ARG A 174 14.80 -8.00 -6.99
C ARG A 174 15.73 -9.09 -6.45
N LYS A 175 16.21 -8.97 -5.20
CA LYS A 175 17.02 -10.00 -4.55
C LYS A 175 16.23 -11.27 -4.20
N THR A 176 14.95 -11.12 -3.86
CA THR A 176 14.06 -12.23 -3.48
C THR A 176 13.69 -13.06 -4.71
N GLN A 177 13.42 -12.43 -5.85
CA GLN A 177 13.20 -13.12 -7.14
C GLN A 177 14.43 -13.93 -7.58
N ASN A 178 15.64 -13.43 -7.32
CA ASN A 178 16.88 -14.18 -7.59
C ASN A 178 17.07 -15.38 -6.64
N LEU A 179 16.59 -15.29 -5.39
CA LEU A 179 16.62 -16.39 -4.42
C LEU A 179 15.52 -17.43 -4.66
N GLU A 180 14.35 -17.01 -5.15
CA GLU A 180 13.21 -17.89 -5.46
C GLU A 180 13.48 -18.81 -6.66
N ILE A 181 14.33 -18.38 -7.60
CA ILE A 181 14.88 -19.24 -8.68
C ILE A 181 15.81 -20.32 -8.10
N SER A 182 16.46 -20.06 -6.95
CA SER A 182 17.37 -20.99 -6.27
C SER A 182 16.70 -21.88 -5.21
N GLY A 183 15.48 -21.57 -4.77
CA GLY A 183 14.85 -22.15 -3.58
C GLY A 183 13.75 -23.20 -3.82
N ARG A 184 13.43 -23.55 -5.06
CA ARG A 184 12.34 -24.51 -5.39
C ARG A 184 12.61 -25.98 -5.01
N THR A 185 13.67 -26.29 -4.29
CA THR A 185 14.04 -27.68 -3.95
C THR A 185 13.76 -28.13 -2.52
N ILE A 186 13.30 -27.28 -1.59
CA ILE A 186 13.20 -27.71 -0.18
C ILE A 186 11.95 -27.13 0.50
N ASP A 187 11.15 -28.02 1.10
CA ASP A 187 10.11 -27.84 2.11
C ASP A 187 8.68 -27.42 1.68
N LEU A 188 7.93 -28.43 1.22
CA LEU A 188 6.47 -28.50 1.37
C LEU A 188 6.08 -29.71 2.23
N ALA A 189 6.57 -29.78 3.48
CA ALA A 189 6.14 -30.80 4.43
C ALA A 189 6.45 -30.39 5.88
N LYS A 190 5.71 -29.41 6.42
CA LYS A 190 5.49 -29.19 7.86
C LYS A 190 4.59 -27.97 8.03
N PHE A 191 3.31 -28.18 8.34
CA PHE A 191 2.47 -27.34 9.22
C PHE A 191 0.97 -27.59 8.94
N THR A 192 0.50 -28.80 9.23
CA THR A 192 -0.93 -29.08 9.46
C THR A 192 -1.07 -30.19 10.50
N ALA A 193 -0.88 -29.87 11.78
CA ALA A 193 -1.21 -30.79 12.88
C ALA A 193 -1.25 -30.10 14.26
N ILE A 194 -2.14 -29.14 14.51
CA ILE A 194 -2.65 -28.89 15.87
C ILE A 194 -4.12 -28.45 15.79
N ALA A 195 -5.02 -29.43 15.80
CA ALA A 195 -6.42 -29.24 16.15
C ALA A 195 -6.93 -30.54 16.79
N TYR A 196 -7.06 -30.57 18.12
CA TYR A 196 -7.91 -31.53 18.82
C TYR A 196 -8.78 -30.81 19.85
N PRO A 197 -10.08 -31.15 19.93
CA PRO A 197 -11.03 -30.59 20.89
C PRO A 197 -11.04 -31.41 22.18
N LEU A 198 -11.13 -30.73 23.33
CA LEU A 198 -11.35 -31.36 24.63
C LEU A 198 -12.85 -31.33 24.97
N GLN A 199 -13.45 -32.50 24.80
CA GLN A 199 -14.74 -32.93 25.34
C GLN A 199 -14.66 -32.98 26.87
N TYR A 200 -15.58 -32.33 27.60
CA TYR A 200 -15.76 -32.59 29.04
C TYR A 200 -17.22 -32.84 29.38
N SER A 201 -17.41 -33.98 30.04
CA SER A 201 -18.65 -34.62 30.47
C SER A 201 -19.37 -33.85 31.58
N ARG A 202 -20.71 -33.86 31.54
CA ARG A 202 -21.59 -33.53 32.68
C ARG A 202 -22.87 -34.37 32.63
N ASP A 203 -22.86 -35.49 33.34
CA ASP A 203 -24.07 -36.20 33.75
C ASP A 203 -24.39 -35.84 35.20
N PHE A 204 -25.54 -35.21 35.43
CA PHE A 204 -26.11 -34.98 36.75
C PHE A 204 -27.44 -35.74 36.85
N HIS A 205 -27.44 -36.82 37.63
CA HIS A 205 -28.63 -37.55 38.01
C HIS A 205 -29.50 -36.71 38.96
N VAL A 206 -30.70 -36.33 38.51
CA VAL A 206 -31.78 -35.80 39.35
C VAL A 206 -32.74 -36.95 39.65
N VAL A 207 -32.75 -37.42 40.90
CA VAL A 207 -33.75 -38.40 41.38
C VAL A 207 -34.97 -37.64 41.90
N SER A 208 -36.08 -37.81 41.20
CA SER A 208 -37.43 -37.36 41.55
C SER A 208 -37.99 -38.15 42.73
N ARG A 209 -38.45 -37.47 43.79
CA ARG A 209 -39.29 -38.07 44.83
C ARG A 209 -40.74 -38.14 44.36
N THR A 210 -41.31 -39.35 44.41
CA THR A 210 -42.65 -39.71 44.02
C THR A 210 -43.72 -39.22 45.01
N ARG A 211 -44.91 -38.97 44.48
CA ARG A 211 -46.13 -38.57 45.18
C ARG A 211 -47.17 -39.68 45.02
N GLN A 212 -47.63 -40.25 46.14
CA GLN A 212 -48.81 -41.13 46.23
C GLN A 212 -49.18 -41.28 47.72
N LYS A 213 -50.39 -41.58 48.18
CA LYS A 213 -51.76 -41.15 47.89
C LYS A 213 -52.56 -41.63 49.13
N LYS A 214 -53.39 -40.74 49.71
CA LYS A 214 -54.56 -40.95 50.58
C LYS A 214 -55.13 -42.39 50.65
N ASN A 215 -55.37 -42.96 51.84
CA ASN A 215 -56.68 -42.95 52.54
C ASN A 215 -56.79 -43.89 53.78
N SER A 216 -57.78 -43.55 54.62
CA SER A 216 -58.56 -44.33 55.60
C SER A 216 -57.94 -44.77 56.95
N SER A 217 -58.27 -44.05 58.02
CA SER A 217 -58.11 -44.54 59.40
C SER A 217 -59.16 -43.97 60.40
N LEU A 218 -60.40 -43.74 59.96
CA LEU A 218 -61.48 -43.30 60.86
C LEU A 218 -62.21 -44.48 61.56
N LYS A 219 -62.08 -45.72 61.06
CA LYS A 219 -62.67 -46.91 61.71
C LYS A 219 -61.75 -47.61 62.73
N ILE A 220 -60.46 -47.26 62.75
CA ILE A 220 -59.49 -47.80 63.72
C ILE A 220 -59.58 -47.04 65.05
N ALA A 221 -60.02 -45.77 65.05
CA ALA A 221 -60.06 -44.93 66.25
C ALA A 221 -61.16 -45.31 67.26
N ILE A 222 -62.29 -45.88 66.82
CA ILE A 222 -63.43 -46.20 67.71
C ILE A 222 -63.22 -47.55 68.42
N VAL A 223 -62.68 -48.55 67.70
CA VAL A 223 -62.38 -49.88 68.26
C VAL A 223 -61.16 -49.82 69.20
N THR A 224 -60.16 -48.98 68.90
CA THR A 224 -59.05 -48.76 69.84
C THR A 224 -59.49 -47.96 71.06
N SER A 225 -60.42 -47.01 70.95
CA SER A 225 -60.91 -46.23 72.10
C SER A 225 -61.72 -47.08 73.09
N ALA A 226 -62.53 -48.03 72.62
CA ALA A 226 -63.31 -48.90 73.51
C ALA A 226 -62.43 -49.95 74.22
N PHE A 227 -61.42 -50.50 73.52
CA PHE A 227 -60.44 -51.40 74.12
C PHE A 227 -59.57 -50.67 75.16
N MET A 228 -59.20 -49.41 74.89
CA MET A 228 -58.45 -48.58 75.84
C MET A 228 -59.26 -48.24 77.09
N LEU A 229 -60.58 -48.04 77.01
CA LEU A 229 -61.41 -47.80 78.21
C LEU A 229 -61.56 -49.03 79.10
N VAL A 230 -61.74 -50.21 78.52
CA VAL A 230 -61.79 -51.48 79.28
C VAL A 230 -60.42 -51.81 79.88
N LEU A 231 -59.34 -51.53 79.16
CA LEU A 231 -57.98 -51.66 79.67
C LEU A 231 -57.70 -50.66 80.79
N VAL A 232 -58.16 -49.40 80.67
CA VAL A 232 -58.00 -48.36 81.68
C VAL A 232 -58.72 -48.74 82.97
N VAL A 233 -59.94 -49.29 82.90
CA VAL A 233 -60.68 -49.73 84.10
C VAL A 233 -60.01 -50.95 84.76
N LEU A 234 -59.53 -51.93 83.97
CA LEU A 234 -58.76 -53.08 84.46
C LEU A 234 -57.38 -52.68 85.03
N LEU A 235 -56.74 -51.65 84.46
CA LEU A 235 -55.48 -51.09 84.95
C LEU A 235 -55.71 -50.30 86.25
N THR A 236 -56.80 -49.52 86.36
CA THR A 236 -57.11 -48.78 87.61
C THR A 236 -57.45 -49.70 88.78
N LEU A 237 -57.98 -50.90 88.53
CA LEU A 237 -58.24 -51.90 89.58
C LEU A 237 -57.02 -52.77 89.93
N ARG A 238 -55.99 -52.84 89.06
CA ARG A 238 -54.71 -53.52 89.32
C ARG A 238 -53.58 -52.61 89.83
N PHE A 239 -53.75 -51.30 89.74
CA PHE A 239 -52.76 -50.31 90.16
C PHE A 239 -53.28 -49.48 91.34
N ALA A 240 -53.56 -50.14 92.47
CA ALA A 240 -53.36 -49.49 93.77
C ALA A 240 -51.84 -49.39 94.00
N ILE A 241 -51.17 -48.53 93.22
CA ILE A 241 -49.75 -48.24 93.40
C ILE A 241 -49.64 -47.53 94.74
N ASP A 242 -48.81 -48.07 95.63
CA ASP A 242 -48.52 -47.45 96.91
C ASP A 242 -48.15 -45.97 96.66
N PRO A 243 -48.81 -44.99 97.31
CA PRO A 243 -48.50 -43.58 97.12
C PRO A 243 -47.02 -43.24 97.39
N VAL A 244 -46.30 -44.09 98.14
CA VAL A 244 -44.84 -44.00 98.33
C VAL A 244 -44.09 -44.44 97.07
N GLU A 245 -44.48 -45.56 96.45
CA GLU A 245 -43.87 -46.07 95.21
C GLU A 245 -44.08 -45.10 94.04
N LEU A 246 -45.27 -44.49 93.93
CA LEU A 246 -45.54 -43.46 92.93
C LEU A 246 -44.68 -42.21 93.13
N ARG A 247 -44.53 -41.72 94.38
CA ARG A 247 -43.66 -40.58 94.67
C ARG A 247 -42.20 -40.88 94.33
N ASN A 248 -41.72 -42.07 94.66
CA ASN A 248 -40.36 -42.49 94.33
C ASN A 248 -40.16 -42.60 92.80
N ALA A 249 -41.13 -43.16 92.07
CA ALA A 249 -41.08 -43.23 90.61
C ALA A 249 -41.06 -41.83 89.96
N ILE A 250 -41.88 -40.90 90.46
CA ILE A 250 -41.88 -39.49 90.00
C ILE A 250 -40.53 -38.84 90.28
N LYS A 251 -39.96 -39.03 91.48
CA LYS A 251 -38.66 -38.47 91.85
C LYS A 251 -37.54 -39.01 90.96
N ILE A 252 -37.49 -40.32 90.71
CA ILE A 252 -36.52 -40.94 89.80
C ILE A 252 -36.67 -40.37 88.38
N LYS A 253 -37.90 -40.21 87.88
CA LYS A 253 -38.14 -39.62 86.55
C LYS A 253 -37.73 -38.15 86.49
N HIS A 254 -37.98 -37.39 87.56
CA HIS A 254 -37.57 -36.00 87.67
C HIS A 254 -36.03 -35.87 87.71
N ASP A 255 -35.34 -36.70 88.50
CA ASP A 255 -33.88 -36.70 88.60
C ASP A 255 -33.23 -37.16 87.27
N LEU A 256 -33.86 -38.10 86.55
CA LEU A 256 -33.45 -38.50 85.20
C LEU A 256 -33.67 -37.37 84.17
N ALA A 257 -34.77 -36.62 84.28
CA ALA A 257 -35.03 -35.47 83.42
C ALA A 257 -34.04 -34.34 83.69
N GLU A 258 -33.74 -34.04 84.95
CA GLU A 258 -32.80 -32.98 85.32
C GLU A 258 -31.36 -33.34 84.93
N SER A 259 -30.95 -34.61 85.05
CA SER A 259 -29.65 -35.09 84.57
C SER A 259 -29.51 -35.09 83.04
N SER A 260 -30.59 -35.31 82.29
CA SER A 260 -30.59 -35.29 80.80
C SER A 260 -30.84 -33.90 80.19
N LYS A 261 -31.33 -32.93 80.96
CA LYS A 261 -31.65 -31.56 80.52
C LYS A 261 -30.50 -30.86 79.81
N LEU A 262 -29.29 -30.95 80.34
CA LEU A 262 -28.10 -30.33 79.73
C LEU A 262 -27.81 -30.94 78.36
N MET A 263 -27.92 -32.27 78.23
CA MET A 263 -27.70 -32.97 76.97
C MET A 263 -28.73 -32.60 75.92
N HIS A 264 -30.02 -32.53 76.30
CA HIS A 264 -31.09 -32.07 75.43
C HIS A 264 -30.90 -30.60 75.01
N PHE A 265 -30.48 -29.73 75.93
CA PHE A 265 -30.17 -28.33 75.63
C PHE A 265 -29.00 -28.19 74.64
N ILE A 266 -27.90 -28.93 74.84
CA ILE A 266 -26.76 -28.92 73.91
C ILE A 266 -27.18 -29.44 72.54
N ALA A 267 -27.95 -30.54 72.47
CA ALA A 267 -28.46 -31.08 71.21
C ALA A 267 -29.35 -30.06 70.48
N ALA A 268 -30.29 -29.43 71.20
CA ALA A 268 -31.15 -28.38 70.65
C ALA A 268 -30.32 -27.20 70.12
N ARG A 269 -29.30 -26.74 70.86
CA ARG A 269 -28.39 -25.68 70.40
C ARG A 269 -27.62 -26.08 69.14
N LYS A 270 -27.14 -27.32 69.04
CA LYS A 270 -26.45 -27.83 67.84
C LYS A 270 -27.38 -27.82 66.62
N ILE A 271 -28.61 -28.30 66.79
CA ILE A 271 -29.64 -28.29 65.72
C ILE A 271 -29.95 -26.86 65.29
N GLN A 272 -30.18 -25.96 66.24
CA GLN A 272 -30.47 -24.56 65.95
C GLN A 272 -29.29 -23.85 65.27
N ALA A 273 -28.06 -24.07 65.72
CA ALA A 273 -26.86 -23.51 65.11
C ALA A 273 -26.68 -24.01 63.67
N TRP A 274 -26.87 -25.31 63.44
CA TRP A 274 -26.83 -25.92 62.11
C TRP A 274 -27.90 -25.32 61.19
N PHE A 275 -29.15 -25.20 61.66
CA PHE A 275 -30.25 -24.64 60.87
C PHE A 275 -30.00 -23.16 60.52
N ARG A 276 -29.59 -22.34 61.49
CA ARG A 276 -29.19 -20.94 61.24
C ARG A 276 -28.05 -20.88 60.22
N GLY A 277 -27.05 -21.75 60.35
CA GLY A 277 -25.94 -21.85 59.38
C GLY A 277 -26.38 -22.26 57.97
N ILE A 278 -27.43 -23.07 57.82
CA ILE A 278 -28.02 -23.40 56.51
C ILE A 278 -28.71 -22.18 55.90
N ILE A 279 -29.53 -21.48 56.67
CA ILE A 279 -30.23 -20.28 56.20
C ILE A 279 -29.22 -19.24 55.71
N THR A 280 -28.21 -18.93 56.52
CA THR A 280 -27.18 -17.94 56.17
C THR A 280 -26.42 -18.34 54.90
N ARG A 281 -25.97 -19.60 54.79
CA ARG A 281 -25.24 -20.06 53.59
C ARG A 281 -26.13 -20.03 52.34
N ASN A 282 -27.41 -20.38 52.46
CA ASN A 282 -28.35 -20.29 51.34
C ASN A 282 -28.59 -18.84 50.91
N HIS A 283 -28.68 -17.92 51.87
CA HIS A 283 -28.80 -16.49 51.58
C HIS A 283 -27.54 -15.95 50.88
N LEU A 284 -26.34 -16.25 51.41
CA LEU A 284 -25.07 -15.87 50.79
C LEU A 284 -24.91 -16.44 49.38
N ARG A 285 -25.33 -17.70 49.15
CA ARG A 285 -25.31 -18.30 47.81
C ARG A 285 -26.18 -17.51 46.82
N LYS A 286 -27.38 -17.11 47.23
CA LYS A 286 -28.26 -16.26 46.41
C LYS A 286 -27.63 -14.90 46.12
N LEU A 287 -27.04 -14.25 47.13
CA LEU A 287 -26.34 -12.97 46.93
C LEU A 287 -25.16 -13.12 45.96
N HIS A 288 -24.37 -14.18 46.10
CA HIS A 288 -23.23 -14.45 45.21
C HIS A 288 -23.67 -14.72 43.76
N GLU A 289 -24.77 -15.44 43.56
CA GLU A 289 -25.36 -15.67 42.25
C GLU A 289 -25.75 -14.33 41.59
N LYS A 290 -26.46 -13.46 42.32
CA LYS A 290 -26.84 -12.13 41.83
C LYS A 290 -25.62 -11.25 41.55
N ALA A 291 -24.62 -11.26 42.43
CA ALA A 291 -23.37 -10.55 42.23
C ALA A 291 -22.63 -11.05 40.97
N THR A 292 -22.59 -12.36 40.75
CA THR A 292 -21.95 -12.96 39.56
C THR A 292 -22.64 -12.52 38.27
N ILE A 293 -23.98 -12.46 38.26
CA ILE A 293 -24.75 -11.96 37.10
C ILE A 293 -24.39 -10.51 36.83
N LEU A 294 -24.40 -9.65 37.85
CA LEU A 294 -24.05 -8.24 37.71
C LEU A 294 -22.63 -8.07 37.17
N GLN A 295 -21.66 -8.76 37.76
CA GLN A 295 -20.27 -8.72 37.33
C GLN A 295 -20.08 -9.24 35.90
N ARG A 296 -20.82 -10.28 35.48
CA ARG A 296 -20.79 -10.78 34.09
C ARG A 296 -21.27 -9.70 33.12
N HIS A 297 -22.39 -9.04 33.41
CA HIS A 297 -22.92 -7.97 32.57
C HIS A 297 -21.97 -6.77 32.53
N TRP A 298 -21.41 -6.38 33.66
CA TRP A 298 -20.43 -5.30 33.74
C TRP A 298 -19.16 -5.59 32.94
N ARG A 299 -18.55 -6.78 33.10
CA ARG A 299 -17.38 -7.19 32.30
C ARG A 299 -17.69 -7.14 30.81
N GLY A 300 -18.85 -7.64 30.39
CA GLY A 300 -19.28 -7.58 28.99
C GLY A 300 -19.49 -6.16 28.47
N TYR A 301 -20.14 -5.30 29.25
CA TYR A 301 -20.31 -3.88 28.92
C TYR A 301 -18.95 -3.18 28.79
N HIS A 302 -18.07 -3.37 29.77
CA HIS A 302 -16.74 -2.77 29.79
C HIS A 302 -15.91 -3.20 28.58
N THR A 303 -15.88 -4.49 28.25
CA THR A 303 -15.18 -4.97 27.04
C THR A 303 -15.75 -4.35 25.78
N ARG A 304 -17.08 -4.28 25.63
CA ARG A 304 -17.70 -3.66 24.44
C ARG A 304 -17.39 -2.17 24.33
N MET A 305 -17.57 -1.44 25.42
CA MET A 305 -17.43 0.02 25.42
C MET A 305 -15.99 0.49 25.32
N PHE A 306 -15.07 -0.15 26.04
CA PHE A 306 -13.70 0.36 26.14
C PHE A 306 -12.73 -0.36 25.21
N ILE A 307 -12.91 -1.67 24.96
CA ILE A 307 -11.96 -2.44 24.14
C ILE A 307 -12.45 -2.50 22.69
N ILE A 308 -13.67 -2.99 22.47
CA ILE A 308 -14.18 -3.26 21.13
C ILE A 308 -14.51 -1.97 20.38
N ASN A 309 -15.18 -1.00 21.00
CA ASN A 309 -15.50 0.26 20.34
C ASN A 309 -14.24 1.01 19.90
N GLN A 310 -13.21 1.09 20.75
CA GLN A 310 -11.94 1.73 20.38
C GLN A 310 -11.30 1.03 19.17
N TYR A 311 -11.22 -0.30 19.21
CA TYR A 311 -10.70 -1.09 18.10
C TYR A 311 -11.51 -0.92 16.81
N LEU A 312 -12.84 -0.90 16.90
CA LEU A 312 -13.72 -0.71 15.75
C LEU A 312 -13.52 0.68 15.12
N VAL A 313 -13.43 1.73 15.94
CA VAL A 313 -13.17 3.09 15.46
C VAL A 313 -11.82 3.16 14.73
N GLU A 314 -10.77 2.60 15.32
CA GLU A 314 -9.45 2.55 14.68
C GLU A 314 -9.49 1.77 13.34
N ARG A 315 -10.17 0.62 13.31
CA ARG A 315 -10.33 -0.18 12.09
C ARG A 315 -11.10 0.55 11.00
N VAL A 316 -12.14 1.30 11.35
CA VAL A 316 -12.90 2.12 10.38
C VAL A 316 -12.02 3.25 9.83
N HIS A 317 -11.24 3.91 10.67
CA HIS A 317 -10.29 4.93 10.23
C HIS A 317 -9.23 4.36 9.28
N GLN A 318 -8.65 3.20 9.60
CA GLN A 318 -7.70 2.50 8.72
C GLN A 318 -8.34 2.19 7.35
N MET A 319 -9.56 1.65 7.35
CA MET A 319 -10.29 1.34 6.11
C MET A 319 -10.52 2.59 5.24
N TRP A 320 -10.88 3.73 5.86
CA TRP A 320 -11.01 5.00 5.13
C TRP A 320 -9.67 5.48 4.58
N GLN A 321 -8.61 5.43 5.39
CA GLN A 321 -7.29 5.85 4.98
C GLN A 321 -6.77 5.01 3.80
N ASP A 322 -6.98 3.69 3.83
CA ASP A 322 -6.63 2.79 2.73
C ASP A 322 -7.43 3.11 1.45
N HIS A 323 -8.72 3.40 1.58
CA HIS A 323 -9.54 3.82 0.44
C HIS A 323 -9.00 5.11 -0.20
N TYR A 324 -8.73 6.13 0.61
CA TYR A 324 -8.20 7.40 0.11
C TYR A 324 -6.79 7.25 -0.45
N ASN A 325 -5.93 6.44 0.16
CA ASN A 325 -4.59 6.14 -0.36
C ASN A 325 -4.64 5.44 -1.72
N ASN A 326 -5.57 4.50 -1.90
CA ASN A 326 -5.79 3.85 -3.19
C ASN A 326 -6.24 4.87 -4.26
N MET A 327 -7.23 5.70 -3.93
CA MET A 327 -7.69 6.76 -4.84
C MET A 327 -6.57 7.75 -5.17
N ALA A 328 -5.77 8.17 -4.19
CA ALA A 328 -4.62 9.03 -4.38
C ALA A 328 -3.59 8.39 -5.32
N THR A 329 -3.31 7.09 -5.16
CA THR A 329 -2.37 6.36 -6.02
C THR A 329 -2.85 6.34 -7.48
N ARG A 330 -4.16 6.15 -7.71
CA ARG A 330 -4.75 6.20 -9.06
C ARG A 330 -4.62 7.58 -9.69
N ILE A 331 -4.96 8.64 -8.95
CA ILE A 331 -4.82 10.03 -9.40
C ILE A 331 -3.35 10.33 -9.73
N GLN A 332 -2.43 9.95 -8.84
CA GLN A 332 -1.00 10.15 -9.03
C GLN A 332 -0.46 9.39 -10.25
N ALA A 333 -0.90 8.14 -10.48
CA ALA A 333 -0.49 7.36 -11.64
C ALA A 333 -0.92 8.03 -12.96
N VAL A 334 -2.16 8.50 -13.03
CA VAL A 334 -2.69 9.24 -14.19
C VAL A 334 -1.88 10.52 -14.42
N TRP A 335 -1.62 11.29 -13.35
CA TRP A 335 -0.82 12.52 -13.44
C TRP A 335 0.62 12.27 -13.88
N ARG A 336 1.31 11.28 -13.27
CA ARG A 336 2.67 10.89 -13.67
C ARG A 336 2.72 10.51 -15.15
N GLY A 337 1.73 9.78 -15.64
CA GLY A 337 1.59 9.44 -17.06
C GLY A 337 1.40 10.67 -17.95
N TYR A 338 0.48 11.57 -17.60
CA TYR A 338 0.27 12.83 -18.31
C TYR A 338 1.55 13.68 -18.37
N TRP A 339 2.19 13.89 -17.22
CA TRP A 339 3.39 14.71 -17.10
C TRP A 339 4.55 14.15 -17.91
N SER A 340 4.74 12.82 -17.89
CA SER A 340 5.76 12.14 -18.69
C SER A 340 5.56 12.37 -20.19
N ARG A 341 4.33 12.25 -20.69
CA ARG A 341 3.99 12.51 -22.10
C ARG A 341 4.15 13.98 -22.49
N LYS A 342 3.93 14.92 -21.56
CA LYS A 342 4.07 16.35 -21.82
C LYS A 342 5.52 16.82 -21.83
N THR A 343 6.34 16.32 -20.90
CA THR A 343 7.68 16.89 -20.64
C THR A 343 8.83 16.01 -21.10
N LYS A 344 8.74 14.69 -20.93
CA LYS A 344 9.86 13.77 -21.19
C LYS A 344 9.79 13.10 -22.55
N ILE A 345 8.61 12.56 -22.92
CA ILE A 345 8.45 11.73 -24.12
C ILE A 345 7.53 12.44 -25.12
N ASN A 346 8.12 13.11 -26.11
CA ASN A 346 7.37 13.55 -27.29
C ASN A 346 7.30 12.38 -28.27
N PHE A 347 6.21 11.60 -28.19
CA PHE A 347 6.00 10.41 -29.01
C PHE A 347 6.12 10.68 -30.52
N LEU A 348 5.58 11.81 -30.99
CA LEU A 348 5.67 12.21 -32.40
C LEU A 348 7.12 12.46 -32.83
N LYS A 349 7.94 13.10 -31.99
CA LYS A 349 9.38 13.28 -32.26
C LYS A 349 10.12 11.95 -32.25
N LEU A 350 9.82 11.05 -31.30
CA LEU A 350 10.43 9.71 -31.25
C LEU A 350 10.09 8.88 -32.49
N GLN A 351 8.82 8.90 -32.93
CA GLN A 351 8.38 8.16 -34.11
C GLN A 351 9.05 8.70 -35.39
N ARG A 352 9.22 10.02 -35.51
CA ARG A 352 9.99 10.63 -36.62
C ARG A 352 11.45 10.23 -36.57
N TRP A 353 12.08 10.25 -35.39
CA TRP A 353 13.47 9.84 -35.23
C TRP A 353 13.67 8.37 -35.62
N LEU A 354 12.81 7.47 -35.15
CA LEU A 354 12.84 6.05 -35.52
C LEU A 354 12.74 5.86 -37.04
N LYS A 355 11.80 6.55 -37.70
CA LYS A 355 11.67 6.48 -39.16
C LYS A 355 12.95 6.93 -39.87
N ASN A 356 13.58 8.01 -39.40
CA ASN A 356 14.86 8.47 -39.95
C ASN A 356 16.00 7.48 -39.73
N VAL A 357 16.05 6.84 -38.55
CA VAL A 357 17.03 5.77 -38.26
C VAL A 357 16.85 4.59 -39.20
N TYR A 358 15.62 4.13 -39.43
CA TYR A 358 15.35 3.05 -40.38
C TYR A 358 15.73 3.42 -41.81
N ILE A 359 15.41 4.64 -42.26
CA ILE A 359 15.80 5.13 -43.60
C ILE A 359 17.32 5.13 -43.74
N LYS A 360 18.04 5.71 -42.76
CA LYS A 360 19.51 5.76 -42.78
C LYS A 360 20.14 4.37 -42.75
N ASN A 361 19.60 3.47 -41.94
CA ASN A 361 20.09 2.09 -41.88
C ASN A 361 19.89 1.39 -43.23
N ASN A 362 18.75 1.60 -43.89
CA ASN A 362 18.49 1.04 -45.21
C ASN A 362 19.43 1.63 -46.28
N GLU A 363 19.67 2.95 -46.26
CA GLU A 363 20.68 3.59 -47.11
C GLU A 363 22.07 2.99 -46.89
N THR A 364 22.48 2.78 -45.64
CA THR A 364 23.76 2.14 -45.29
C THR A 364 23.84 0.71 -45.83
N LEU A 365 22.78 -0.09 -45.69
CA LEU A 365 22.72 -1.44 -46.24
C LEU A 365 22.85 -1.45 -47.77
N GLU A 366 22.14 -0.57 -48.47
CA GLU A 366 22.26 -0.45 -49.93
C GLU A 366 23.66 0.01 -50.36
N ASN A 367 24.28 0.93 -49.62
CA ASN A 367 25.67 1.34 -49.87
C ASN A 367 26.65 0.19 -49.65
N MET A 368 26.47 -0.63 -48.61
CA MET A 368 27.28 -1.82 -48.36
C MET A 368 27.12 -2.87 -49.47
N LYS A 369 25.90 -3.08 -49.98
CA LYS A 369 25.64 -3.96 -51.13
C LYS A 369 26.34 -3.46 -52.39
N ARG A 370 26.22 -2.17 -52.71
CA ARG A 370 26.91 -1.55 -53.87
C ARG A 370 28.42 -1.58 -53.74
N PHE A 371 28.95 -1.42 -52.52
CA PHE A 371 30.39 -1.55 -52.28
C PHE A 371 30.85 -2.98 -52.56
N ARG A 372 30.17 -3.99 -51.99
CA ARG A 372 30.46 -5.41 -52.25
C ARG A 372 30.42 -5.75 -53.74
N GLN A 373 29.40 -5.28 -54.45
CA GLN A 373 29.26 -5.53 -55.89
C GLN A 373 30.44 -4.97 -56.68
N ARG A 374 30.86 -3.73 -56.38
CA ARG A 374 32.05 -3.11 -57.02
C ARG A 374 33.36 -3.81 -56.69
N GLU A 375 33.48 -4.42 -55.51
CA GLU A 375 34.65 -5.25 -55.18
C GLU A 375 34.65 -6.55 -55.99
N LEU A 376 33.50 -7.22 -56.10
CA LEU A 376 33.35 -8.44 -56.91
C LEU A 376 33.67 -8.18 -58.38
N GLU A 377 33.11 -7.12 -58.97
CA GLU A 377 33.40 -6.72 -60.35
C GLU A 377 34.89 -6.40 -60.55
N ARG A 378 35.55 -5.77 -59.57
CA ARG A 378 37.00 -5.53 -59.63
C ARG A 378 37.80 -6.82 -59.63
N VAL A 379 37.45 -7.76 -58.76
CA VAL A 379 38.09 -9.08 -58.71
C VAL A 379 37.86 -9.83 -60.01
N GLU A 380 36.63 -9.85 -60.53
CA GLU A 380 36.29 -10.47 -61.82
C GLU A 380 37.13 -9.89 -62.96
N ASN A 381 37.18 -8.56 -63.10
CA ASN A 381 37.99 -7.90 -64.12
C ASN A 381 39.49 -8.24 -64.00
N LEU A 382 40.04 -8.30 -62.78
CA LEU A 382 41.42 -8.71 -62.55
C LEU A 382 41.63 -10.18 -62.96
N THR A 383 40.72 -11.08 -62.58
CA THR A 383 40.80 -12.50 -62.97
C THR A 383 40.68 -12.69 -64.48
N GLU A 384 39.85 -11.90 -65.17
CA GLU A 384 39.74 -11.91 -66.63
C GLU A 384 41.05 -11.44 -67.29
N GLN A 385 41.65 -10.36 -66.78
CA GLN A 385 42.94 -9.86 -67.26
C GLN A 385 44.07 -10.89 -67.05
N GLU A 386 44.14 -11.50 -65.86
CA GLU A 386 45.09 -12.57 -65.58
C GLU A 386 44.86 -13.78 -66.49
N ALA A 387 43.61 -14.20 -66.68
CA ALA A 387 43.26 -15.29 -67.59
C ALA A 387 43.68 -14.98 -69.04
N MET A 388 43.46 -13.75 -69.53
CA MET A 388 43.92 -13.31 -70.85
C MET A 388 45.45 -13.40 -70.98
N LEU A 389 46.20 -12.94 -69.96
CA LEU A 389 47.66 -13.03 -69.95
C LEU A 389 48.15 -14.49 -69.94
N TRP A 390 47.50 -15.37 -69.17
CA TRP A 390 47.80 -16.80 -69.15
C TRP A 390 47.50 -17.48 -70.48
N ILE A 391 46.38 -17.14 -71.13
CA ILE A 391 46.05 -17.63 -72.47
C ILE A 391 47.12 -17.19 -73.47
N LEU A 392 47.52 -15.93 -73.46
CA LEU A 392 48.61 -15.42 -74.29
C LEU A 392 49.92 -16.17 -74.02
N PHE A 393 50.31 -16.34 -72.76
CA PHE A 393 51.52 -17.06 -72.38
C PHE A 393 51.52 -18.52 -72.88
N ILE A 394 50.42 -19.24 -72.69
CA ILE A 394 50.25 -20.62 -73.19
C ILE A 394 50.36 -20.64 -74.72
N LEU A 395 49.68 -19.73 -75.41
CA LEU A 395 49.72 -19.58 -76.87
C LEU A 395 51.17 -19.37 -77.37
N PHE A 396 51.93 -18.49 -76.71
CA PHE A 396 53.33 -18.22 -77.05
C PHE A 396 54.28 -19.36 -76.65
N LYS A 397 54.07 -20.10 -75.56
CA LYS A 397 54.94 -21.24 -75.24
C LYS A 397 54.65 -22.46 -76.12
N LEU A 398 53.39 -22.70 -76.42
CA LEU A 398 52.93 -23.81 -77.25
C LEU A 398 52.96 -23.48 -78.76
N HIS A 399 53.53 -22.35 -79.17
CA HIS A 399 53.67 -21.99 -80.58
C HIS A 399 54.46 -23.03 -81.40
N HIS A 400 55.31 -23.85 -80.78
CA HIS A 400 56.00 -24.95 -81.46
C HIS A 400 55.07 -26.12 -81.79
N LEU A 401 53.89 -26.19 -81.17
CA LEU A 401 52.81 -27.09 -81.57
C LEU A 401 52.06 -26.56 -82.81
N LEU A 402 52.39 -25.36 -83.32
CA LEU A 402 51.93 -24.87 -84.61
C LEU A 402 52.52 -25.74 -85.71
N ARG A 403 51.66 -26.57 -86.31
CA ARG A 403 52.01 -27.38 -87.47
C ARG A 403 51.88 -26.51 -88.74
N THR A 404 52.69 -26.79 -89.75
CA THR A 404 52.60 -26.18 -91.10
C THR A 404 51.23 -26.39 -91.77
N LYS A 405 50.47 -27.39 -91.32
CA LYS A 405 49.02 -27.55 -91.51
C LYS A 405 48.38 -28.06 -90.21
N CYS A 406 47.32 -27.41 -89.73
CA CYS A 406 46.56 -27.89 -88.56
C CYS A 406 45.97 -29.28 -88.85
N ARG A 407 46.47 -30.30 -88.14
CA ARG A 407 45.90 -31.64 -88.10
C ARG A 407 45.46 -31.92 -86.66
N PRO A 408 44.24 -32.45 -86.42
CA PRO A 408 43.74 -32.73 -85.06
C PRO A 408 44.74 -33.53 -84.23
N GLY A 409 44.90 -33.16 -82.95
CA GLY A 409 45.73 -33.91 -82.00
C GLY A 409 45.11 -35.26 -81.63
N VAL A 410 45.87 -36.11 -80.92
CA VAL A 410 45.38 -37.42 -80.47
C VAL A 410 44.17 -37.29 -79.53
N ILE A 411 44.08 -36.20 -78.77
CA ILE A 411 42.99 -35.90 -77.84
C ILE A 411 41.74 -35.38 -78.57
N THR A 412 41.90 -34.64 -79.68
CA THR A 412 40.79 -34.17 -80.53
C THR A 412 40.06 -35.31 -81.26
N ARG A 413 40.63 -36.53 -81.29
CA ARG A 413 40.05 -37.68 -82.01
C ARG A 413 38.72 -38.19 -81.45
N ILE A 414 38.32 -37.76 -80.25
CA ILE A 414 37.12 -38.28 -79.58
C ILE A 414 35.86 -37.75 -80.28
N ASP A 415 35.85 -36.48 -80.71
CA ASP A 415 34.69 -35.86 -81.35
C ASP A 415 35.09 -35.25 -82.71
N LYS A 416 34.81 -35.95 -83.80
CA LYS A 416 35.23 -35.58 -85.17
C LYS A 416 34.65 -34.27 -85.72
N THR A 417 33.89 -33.49 -84.93
CA THR A 417 33.08 -32.37 -85.42
C THR A 417 33.50 -30.99 -84.92
N ARG A 418 34.32 -30.86 -83.87
CA ARG A 418 34.74 -29.55 -83.34
C ARG A 418 36.16 -29.58 -82.77
N PHE A 419 36.91 -28.50 -83.01
CA PHE A 419 38.17 -28.24 -82.31
C PHE A 419 37.89 -27.90 -80.84
N ILE A 420 38.82 -28.23 -79.94
CA ILE A 420 38.77 -27.72 -78.55
C ILE A 420 39.04 -26.21 -78.60
N TYR A 421 38.46 -25.42 -77.69
CA TYR A 421 38.62 -23.95 -77.64
C TYR A 421 40.07 -23.48 -77.82
N ILE A 422 41.04 -24.17 -77.21
CA ILE A 422 42.47 -23.87 -77.36
C ILE A 422 42.97 -24.12 -78.80
N GLU A 423 42.54 -25.20 -79.46
CA GLU A 423 42.91 -25.51 -80.85
C GLU A 423 42.24 -24.54 -81.85
N GLU A 424 41.03 -24.07 -81.56
CA GLU A 424 40.35 -23.02 -82.32
C GLU A 424 41.07 -21.67 -82.18
N MET A 425 41.49 -21.29 -80.98
CA MET A 425 42.30 -20.09 -80.75
C MET A 425 43.67 -20.16 -81.45
N LEU A 426 44.30 -21.34 -81.50
CA LEU A 426 45.57 -21.55 -82.21
C LEU A 426 45.42 -21.46 -83.74
N LYS A 427 44.22 -21.62 -84.29
CA LYS A 427 43.96 -21.49 -85.75
C LYS A 427 44.23 -20.07 -86.26
N CYS A 428 44.08 -19.05 -85.40
CA CYS A 428 44.39 -17.66 -85.72
C CYS A 428 45.90 -17.39 -85.95
N LEU A 429 46.77 -18.38 -85.70
CA LEU A 429 48.22 -18.30 -85.85
C LEU A 429 48.70 -19.21 -86.99
N GLU A 430 48.47 -18.82 -88.24
CA GLU A 430 48.97 -19.59 -89.39
C GLU A 430 50.50 -19.46 -89.53
N TYR A 431 51.24 -20.54 -89.24
CA TYR A 431 52.70 -20.61 -89.35
C TYR A 431 53.25 -20.17 -90.72
N ASN A 432 52.51 -20.41 -91.80
CA ASN A 432 52.92 -20.07 -93.17
C ASN A 432 52.96 -18.56 -93.42
N GLN A 433 52.04 -17.78 -92.81
CA GLN A 433 52.06 -16.32 -92.91
C GLN A 433 53.22 -15.71 -92.12
N TYR A 434 53.59 -16.34 -90.99
CA TYR A 434 54.74 -15.94 -90.17
C TYR A 434 56.07 -16.16 -90.91
N ILE A 435 56.31 -17.37 -91.46
CA ILE A 435 57.57 -17.66 -92.19
C ILE A 435 57.68 -16.87 -93.49
N ALA A 436 56.58 -16.64 -94.21
CA ALA A 436 56.60 -15.82 -95.44
C ALA A 436 57.00 -14.36 -95.16
N LYS A 437 56.50 -13.77 -94.06
CA LYS A 437 56.88 -12.41 -93.61
C LYS A 437 58.30 -12.35 -93.03
N ALA A 438 58.74 -13.38 -92.30
CA ALA A 438 60.11 -13.48 -91.81
C ALA A 438 61.15 -13.63 -92.95
N LYS A 439 60.82 -14.41 -94.00
CA LYS A 439 61.67 -14.56 -95.20
C LYS A 439 61.69 -13.31 -96.11
N THR A 440 60.66 -12.48 -96.10
CA THR A 440 60.67 -11.19 -96.83
C THR A 440 61.44 -10.10 -96.08
N ALA A 441 61.51 -10.17 -94.75
CA ALA A 441 62.32 -9.27 -93.92
C ALA A 441 63.85 -9.55 -94.00
N CYS A 442 64.26 -10.70 -94.56
CA CYS A 442 65.67 -11.09 -94.70
C CYS A 442 66.04 -11.28 -96.17
N ARG A 443 66.11 -10.18 -96.92
CA ARG A 443 66.87 -10.13 -98.19
C ARG A 443 68.03 -9.14 -98.17
N ASP A 444 68.10 -8.24 -97.18
CA ASP A 444 69.12 -7.17 -97.13
C ASP A 444 69.81 -7.01 -95.76
N CYS A 445 70.29 -8.08 -95.12
CA CYS A 445 71.16 -7.89 -93.95
C CYS A 445 72.19 -9.01 -93.70
N GLN A 446 73.48 -8.65 -93.81
CA GLN A 446 74.60 -9.34 -93.16
C GLN A 446 74.74 -8.91 -91.69
N ILE A 447 73.80 -9.29 -90.82
CA ILE A 447 74.03 -9.13 -89.38
C ILE A 447 73.47 -10.34 -88.63
N ASP A 448 74.40 -11.09 -88.03
CA ASP A 448 74.14 -11.94 -86.89
C ASP A 448 74.01 -11.05 -85.64
N ARG A 449 72.80 -11.00 -85.07
CA ARG A 449 72.54 -10.55 -83.68
C ARG A 449 71.17 -11.09 -83.27
N LYS A 450 71.17 -12.02 -82.29
CA LYS A 450 70.00 -12.47 -81.53
C LYS A 450 68.93 -11.36 -81.41
N PRO A 451 67.74 -11.51 -82.02
CA PRO A 451 66.72 -10.49 -81.90
C PRO A 451 66.24 -10.35 -80.45
N SER A 452 66.24 -9.14 -79.92
CA SER A 452 65.73 -8.84 -78.57
C SER A 452 64.21 -8.95 -78.45
N SER A 453 63.48 -9.15 -79.54
CA SER A 453 62.05 -9.47 -79.60
C SER A 453 61.79 -10.28 -80.87
N ILE A 454 61.21 -11.47 -80.73
CA ILE A 454 60.95 -12.43 -81.81
C ILE A 454 59.97 -11.85 -82.85
N PHE A 455 59.02 -10.99 -82.46
CA PHE A 455 57.91 -10.54 -83.33
C PHE A 455 57.98 -9.08 -83.81
N ARG A 456 59.18 -8.52 -83.97
CA ARG A 456 59.41 -7.09 -84.30
C ARG A 456 58.64 -6.65 -85.56
N GLY A 457 57.79 -5.63 -85.43
CA GLY A 457 57.05 -5.03 -86.55
C GLY A 457 55.68 -5.65 -86.85
N THR A 458 55.26 -6.65 -86.08
CA THR A 458 53.91 -7.23 -86.17
C THR A 458 53.02 -6.77 -85.01
N TYR A 459 51.70 -6.94 -85.13
CA TYR A 459 50.75 -6.73 -84.03
C TYR A 459 51.18 -7.45 -82.74
N PHE A 460 51.74 -8.66 -82.88
CA PHE A 460 52.18 -9.52 -81.77
C PHE A 460 53.45 -9.04 -81.06
N LYS A 461 54.16 -8.03 -81.58
CA LYS A 461 55.27 -7.36 -80.85
C LYS A 461 54.79 -6.77 -79.53
N LYS A 462 53.55 -6.26 -79.50
CA LYS A 462 52.94 -5.67 -78.31
C LYS A 462 52.70 -6.73 -77.25
N CYS A 463 52.14 -7.87 -77.64
CA CYS A 463 51.93 -9.02 -76.76
C CYS A 463 53.25 -9.60 -76.22
N GLU A 464 54.30 -9.72 -77.05
CA GLU A 464 55.61 -10.19 -76.59
C GLU A 464 56.24 -9.24 -75.55
N LYS A 465 56.02 -7.92 -75.71
CA LYS A 465 56.48 -6.92 -74.75
C LYS A 465 55.71 -7.02 -73.43
N GLU A 466 54.39 -7.14 -73.49
CA GLU A 466 53.52 -7.31 -72.32
C GLU A 466 53.84 -8.60 -71.55
N ILE A 467 54.12 -9.70 -72.24
CA ILE A 467 54.53 -10.97 -71.61
C ILE A 467 55.88 -10.83 -70.91
N ARG A 468 56.87 -10.18 -71.54
CA ARG A 468 58.18 -9.96 -70.90
C ARG A 468 58.13 -8.97 -69.74
N GLU A 469 57.16 -8.06 -69.71
CA GLU A 469 56.87 -7.21 -68.56
C GLU A 469 56.15 -7.99 -67.46
N PHE A 470 55.24 -8.90 -67.82
CA PHE A 470 54.58 -9.80 -66.88
C PHE A 470 55.57 -10.79 -66.23
N GLU A 471 56.45 -11.43 -67.01
CA GLU A 471 57.52 -12.31 -66.49
C GLU A 471 58.48 -11.57 -65.57
N ARG A 472 58.82 -10.31 -65.89
CA ARG A 472 59.61 -9.44 -65.00
C ARG A 472 58.85 -9.12 -63.71
N SER A 473 57.54 -8.86 -63.80
CA SER A 473 56.68 -8.56 -62.65
C SER A 473 56.52 -9.78 -61.72
N LEU A 474 56.33 -10.98 -62.29
CA LEU A 474 56.34 -12.27 -61.60
C LEU A 474 57.68 -12.55 -60.91
N SER A 475 58.79 -12.34 -61.61
CA SER A 475 60.14 -12.58 -61.08
C SER A 475 60.53 -11.58 -59.98
N SER A 476 59.96 -10.37 -60.01
CA SER A 476 60.13 -9.34 -58.98
C SER A 476 59.21 -9.50 -57.76
N GLY A 477 58.32 -10.51 -57.76
CA GLY A 477 57.39 -10.76 -56.64
C GLY A 477 56.22 -9.76 -56.54
N ASN A 478 56.04 -8.88 -57.51
CA ASN A 478 55.02 -7.80 -57.49
C ASN A 478 53.63 -8.24 -57.98
N VAL A 479 53.46 -9.51 -58.34
CA VAL A 479 52.15 -10.10 -58.68
C VAL A 479 51.66 -10.90 -57.48
N HIS A 480 50.61 -10.41 -56.82
CA HIS A 480 49.91 -11.16 -55.78
C HIS A 480 49.16 -12.33 -56.44
N ILE A 481 49.81 -13.48 -56.57
CA ILE A 481 49.10 -14.73 -56.80
C ILE A 481 48.21 -14.93 -55.58
N PHE A 482 46.90 -14.74 -55.73
CA PHE A 482 45.92 -15.11 -54.72
C PHE A 482 46.01 -16.63 -54.52
N LYS A 483 46.85 -17.07 -53.58
CA LYS A 483 46.71 -18.39 -52.98
C LYS A 483 45.37 -18.34 -52.25
N ASN A 484 44.35 -18.99 -52.82
CA ASN A 484 43.16 -19.37 -52.08
C ASN A 484 43.62 -20.16 -50.84
N LYS A 485 43.71 -19.48 -49.69
CA LYS A 485 43.64 -20.15 -48.40
C LYS A 485 42.19 -20.59 -48.25
N VAL A 486 41.91 -21.79 -48.73
CA VAL A 486 40.77 -22.57 -48.26
C VAL A 486 41.11 -22.91 -46.81
N ASN A 487 40.46 -22.22 -45.88
CA ASN A 487 40.27 -22.66 -44.51
C ASN A 487 38.81 -23.04 -44.35
#